data_AF-A0A0K0EYL5-F1
#
_entry.id   AF-A0A0K0EYL5-F1
#
_cell.length_a   1.000
_cell.length_b   1.000
_cell.length_c   1.000
_cell.angle_alpha   90.00
_cell.angle_beta   90.00
_cell.angle_gamma   90.00
#
_symmetry.space_group_name_H-M   'P 1'
#
loop_
_entity.id
_entity.type
_entity.pdbx_description
1 polymer ?
#
loop_
_entity_poly.entity_id
_entity_poly.type
_entity_poly.pdbx_seq_one_letter_code
_entity_poly.pdbx_strand_id
1 'polypeptide(L)'
;MNNLSTELRNKKQYDSKLRDDKLVYFELYNLYFHVVNNKYFEFEDSLKLIAEQVQKYPESISKQMYLLSYTASQCLPKLGTKTNHFNLLKKLLSFILELVLVAEKNSTDNNSMGKRVVCVLTPYVQYFSISRTTKNLGDVLSRLVKVLIFLSDSNRNEFLNLVNNNYIAIKNLSECYPGSWVPYLLRTGDYQNKMNKGPINYQTYKDSFEDSILDSLYEPPLNGFEVKKYKLKNSYNIYEEMEAFRHKLREEIKTFLV
;
A
#
# COMPACT_ATOMS: atom_id res chain seq x y z
N MET A 1 46.41 -26.20 -20.52
CA MET A 1 46.45 -24.83 -19.96
C MET A 1 45.45 -23.97 -20.71
N ASN A 2 44.77 -23.05 -20.01
CA ASN A 2 43.87 -21.97 -20.52
C ASN A 2 42.36 -22.21 -20.68
N ASN A 3 41.70 -22.99 -19.81
CA ASN A 3 40.23 -22.89 -19.67
C ASN A 3 39.73 -22.37 -18.32
N LEU A 4 40.53 -22.39 -17.24
CA LEU A 4 40.12 -21.81 -15.95
C LEU A 4 40.11 -20.27 -15.94
N SER A 5 40.97 -19.63 -16.73
CA SER A 5 41.08 -18.17 -16.79
C SER A 5 39.94 -17.50 -17.54
N THR A 6 39.23 -18.25 -18.39
CA THR A 6 38.13 -17.74 -19.22
C THR A 6 36.80 -17.82 -18.47
N GLU A 7 36.58 -18.87 -17.67
CA GLU A 7 35.44 -18.95 -16.75
C GLU A 7 35.49 -17.90 -15.63
N LEU A 8 36.70 -17.56 -15.15
CA LEU A 8 36.90 -16.46 -14.19
C LEU A 8 36.71 -15.06 -14.80
N ARG A 9 36.91 -14.90 -16.12
CA ARG A 9 36.64 -13.62 -16.81
C ARG A 9 35.14 -13.39 -17.06
N ASN A 10 34.34 -14.45 -17.18
CA ASN A 10 32.88 -14.35 -17.28
C ASN A 10 32.19 -14.17 -15.91
N LYS A 11 32.90 -14.27 -14.79
CA LYS A 11 32.37 -14.05 -13.42
C LYS A 11 32.12 -12.58 -13.04
N LYS A 12 32.36 -11.62 -13.92
CA LYS A 12 32.01 -10.19 -13.70
C LYS A 12 30.50 -9.90 -13.84
N GLN A 13 29.66 -10.90 -14.05
CA GLN A 13 28.27 -10.72 -14.48
C GLN A 13 27.22 -10.57 -13.34
N TYR A 14 27.63 -10.48 -12.07
CA TYR A 14 26.70 -10.38 -10.93
C TYR A 14 27.04 -9.20 -10.02
N ASP A 15 26.79 -7.99 -10.51
CA ASP A 15 27.15 -6.74 -9.84
C ASP A 15 26.04 -6.22 -8.90
N SER A 16 25.26 -7.11 -8.29
CA SER A 16 24.28 -6.81 -7.22
C SER A 16 24.41 -7.87 -6.13
N LYS A 17 24.40 -7.46 -4.85
CA LYS A 17 24.31 -8.39 -3.71
C LYS A 17 22.96 -9.12 -3.68
N LEU A 18 21.93 -8.57 -4.31
CA LEU A 18 20.57 -9.13 -4.39
C LEU A 18 20.44 -9.98 -5.65
N ARG A 19 20.94 -11.22 -5.59
CA ARG A 19 21.05 -12.10 -6.77
C ARG A 19 19.78 -12.86 -7.13
N ASP A 20 18.83 -12.98 -6.20
CA ASP A 20 17.59 -13.73 -6.38
C ASP A 20 16.39 -13.05 -5.69
N ASP A 21 15.18 -13.50 -6.06
CA ASP A 21 13.91 -12.94 -5.55
C ASP A 21 13.78 -13.07 -4.01
N LYS A 22 14.43 -14.07 -3.40
CA LYS A 22 14.39 -14.30 -1.95
C LYS A 22 15.22 -13.26 -1.21
N LEU A 23 16.40 -12.93 -1.71
CA LEU A 23 17.23 -11.86 -1.16
C LEU A 23 16.56 -10.49 -1.33
N VAL A 24 15.94 -10.24 -2.48
CA VAL A 24 15.14 -9.02 -2.69
C VAL A 24 13.99 -8.92 -1.70
N TYR A 25 13.25 -10.01 -1.48
CA TYR A 25 12.20 -10.08 -0.45
C TYR A 25 12.75 -9.71 0.93
N PHE A 26 13.87 -10.31 1.35
CA PHE A 26 14.45 -10.02 2.67
C PHE A 26 14.91 -8.57 2.81
N GLU A 27 15.53 -8.01 1.76
CA GLU A 27 15.99 -6.63 1.80
C GLU A 27 14.81 -5.64 1.89
N LEU A 28 13.75 -5.88 1.12
CA LEU A 28 12.52 -5.09 1.19
C LEU A 28 11.83 -5.21 2.55
N TYR A 29 11.82 -6.40 3.15
CA TYR A 29 11.27 -6.63 4.48
C TYR A 29 12.09 -5.90 5.55
N ASN A 30 13.42 -5.93 5.44
CA ASN A 30 14.34 -5.27 6.36
C ASN A 30 14.16 -3.75 6.40
N LEU A 31 13.79 -3.10 5.29
CA LEU A 31 13.49 -1.67 5.27
C LEU A 31 12.51 -1.26 6.37
N TYR A 32 11.44 -2.03 6.59
CA TYR A 32 10.48 -1.75 7.66
C TYR A 32 11.14 -1.78 9.04
N PHE A 33 11.97 -2.80 9.32
CA PHE A 33 12.69 -2.90 10.59
C PHE A 33 13.69 -1.77 10.77
N HIS A 34 14.37 -1.35 9.71
CA HIS A 34 15.30 -0.22 9.79
C HIS A 34 14.56 1.07 10.18
N VAL A 35 13.36 1.31 9.62
CA VAL A 35 12.52 2.45 10.01
C VAL A 35 12.05 2.34 11.47
N VAL A 36 11.55 1.17 11.88
CA VAL A 36 11.03 0.97 13.25
C VAL A 36 12.13 1.14 14.30
N ASN A 37 13.35 0.66 14.01
CA ASN A 37 14.49 0.70 14.92
C ASN A 37 15.40 1.92 14.71
N ASN A 38 15.00 2.90 13.89
CA ASN A 38 15.79 4.10 13.58
C ASN A 38 17.22 3.84 13.05
N LYS A 39 17.40 2.74 12.32
CA LYS A 39 18.68 2.35 11.73
C LYS A 39 18.92 3.09 10.42
N TYR A 40 19.26 4.37 10.53
CA TYR A 40 19.36 5.27 9.38
C TYR A 40 20.39 4.81 8.34
N PHE A 41 21.60 4.43 8.77
CA PHE A 41 22.67 4.07 7.83
C PHE A 41 22.34 2.78 7.07
N GLU A 42 21.86 1.76 7.78
CA GLU A 42 21.45 0.51 7.17
C GLU A 42 20.26 0.71 6.24
N PHE A 43 19.33 1.60 6.60
CA PHE A 43 18.23 1.98 5.71
C PHE A 43 18.75 2.58 4.39
N GLU A 44 19.67 3.54 4.44
CA GLU A 44 20.23 4.17 3.23
C GLU A 44 20.98 3.15 2.35
N ASP A 45 21.69 2.21 2.94
CA ASP A 45 22.41 1.18 2.21
C ASP A 45 21.44 0.19 1.54
N SER A 46 20.38 -0.24 2.24
CA SER A 46 19.31 -1.06 1.67
C SER A 46 18.63 -0.35 0.50
N LEU A 47 18.34 0.96 0.63
CA LEU A 47 17.75 1.74 -0.46
C LEU A 47 18.61 1.74 -1.72
N LYS A 48 19.93 1.92 -1.59
CA LYS A 48 20.86 1.88 -2.74
C LYS A 48 20.86 0.50 -3.40
N LEU A 49 20.95 -0.57 -2.61
CA LEU A 49 20.94 -1.94 -3.12
C LEU A 49 19.67 -2.25 -3.91
N ILE A 50 18.52 -1.85 -3.38
CA ILE A 50 17.23 -2.07 -4.04
C ILE A 50 17.06 -1.18 -5.27
N ALA A 51 17.55 0.07 -5.23
CA ALA A 51 17.53 0.98 -6.37
C ALA A 51 18.37 0.45 -7.54
N GLU A 52 19.55 -0.13 -7.28
CA GLU A 52 20.34 -0.82 -8.30
C GLU A 52 19.61 -2.06 -8.83
N GLN A 53 18.96 -2.81 -7.94
CA GLN A 53 18.24 -4.02 -8.30
C GLN A 53 17.04 -3.75 -9.21
N VAL A 54 16.22 -2.73 -8.92
CA VAL A 54 15.04 -2.42 -9.74
C VAL A 54 15.42 -1.97 -11.15
N GLN A 55 16.59 -1.35 -11.33
CA GLN A 55 17.10 -0.97 -12.65
C GLN A 55 17.57 -2.19 -13.46
N LYS A 56 18.19 -3.18 -12.81
CA LYS A 56 18.75 -4.37 -13.48
C LYS A 56 17.71 -5.48 -13.67
N TYR A 57 16.85 -5.69 -12.68
CA TYR A 57 15.91 -6.82 -12.58
C TYR A 57 14.53 -6.35 -12.07
N PRO A 58 13.81 -5.50 -12.83
CA PRO A 58 12.52 -4.93 -12.42
C PRO A 58 11.47 -6.00 -12.08
N GLU A 59 11.47 -7.13 -12.79
CA GLU A 59 10.52 -8.23 -12.55
C GLU A 59 10.66 -8.84 -11.15
N SER A 60 11.88 -8.84 -10.59
CA SER A 60 12.11 -9.31 -9.22
C SER A 60 11.35 -8.46 -8.22
N ILE A 61 11.28 -7.14 -8.45
CA ILE A 61 10.52 -6.20 -7.63
C ILE A 61 9.01 -6.33 -7.90
N SER A 62 8.60 -6.52 -9.16
CA SER A 62 7.19 -6.79 -9.52
C SER A 62 6.60 -8.01 -8.80
N LYS A 63 7.39 -9.04 -8.52
CA LYS A 63 6.95 -10.20 -7.73
C LYS A 63 6.72 -9.86 -6.25
N GLN A 64 7.30 -8.77 -5.74
CA GLN A 64 7.21 -8.37 -4.33
C GLN A 64 6.15 -7.28 -4.06
N MET A 65 5.26 -7.00 -5.01
CA MET A 65 4.25 -5.93 -4.87
C MET A 65 3.34 -6.10 -3.65
N TYR A 66 3.01 -7.34 -3.28
CA TYR A 66 2.25 -7.61 -2.06
C TYR A 66 3.03 -7.22 -0.80
N LEU A 67 4.33 -7.53 -0.73
CA LEU A 67 5.19 -7.11 0.38
C LEU A 67 5.31 -5.58 0.45
N LEU A 68 5.45 -4.90 -0.69
CA LEU A 68 5.48 -3.45 -0.75
C LEU A 68 4.17 -2.82 -0.25
N SER A 69 3.03 -3.40 -0.65
CA SER A 69 1.70 -2.99 -0.17
C SER A 69 1.57 -3.18 1.34
N TYR A 70 1.98 -4.35 1.85
CA TYR A 70 1.97 -4.64 3.28
C TYR A 70 2.86 -3.68 4.07
N THR A 71 4.10 -3.44 3.62
CA THR A 71 4.99 -2.48 4.26
C THR A 71 4.39 -1.07 4.29
N ALA A 72 3.75 -0.64 3.19
CA ALA A 72 3.06 0.64 3.14
C ALA A 72 1.90 0.72 4.14
N SER A 73 1.06 -0.32 4.25
CA SER A 73 -0.06 -0.36 5.19
C SER A 73 0.38 -0.32 6.66
N GLN A 74 1.56 -0.86 6.98
CA GLN A 74 2.15 -0.76 8.32
C GLN A 74 2.76 0.62 8.61
N CYS A 75 3.22 1.33 7.58
CA CYS A 75 3.90 2.62 7.72
C CYS A 75 2.94 3.82 7.75
N LEU A 76 1.90 3.82 6.90
CA LEU A 76 0.98 4.94 6.73
C LEU A 76 0.27 5.37 8.03
N PRO A 77 -0.29 4.47 8.86
CA PRO A 77 -0.91 4.84 10.13
C PRO A 77 0.04 5.54 11.10
N LYS A 78 1.35 5.27 11.00
CA LYS A 78 2.39 5.87 11.85
C LYS A 78 2.76 7.30 11.46
N LEU A 79 2.29 7.80 10.30
CA LEU A 79 2.50 9.20 9.91
C LEU A 79 1.68 10.18 10.75
N GLY A 80 0.55 9.76 11.32
CA GLY A 80 -0.30 10.59 12.17
C GLY A 80 0.14 10.65 13.64
N THR A 81 1.16 9.88 14.02
CA THR A 81 1.66 9.82 15.40
C THR A 81 2.94 10.63 15.53
N LYS A 82 3.19 11.20 16.72
CA LYS A 82 4.44 11.91 17.06
C LYS A 82 5.60 10.89 17.17
N THR A 83 6.02 10.35 16.03
CA THR A 83 7.10 9.35 15.94
C THR A 83 8.43 10.01 15.63
N ASN A 84 9.49 9.56 16.30
CA ASN A 84 10.85 10.07 16.11
C ASN A 84 11.43 9.73 14.72
N HIS A 85 10.79 8.82 13.96
CA HIS A 85 11.29 8.28 12.70
C HIS A 85 10.45 8.76 11.48
N PHE A 86 9.71 9.86 11.64
CA PHE A 86 8.81 10.40 10.62
C PHE A 86 9.48 10.60 9.25
N ASN A 87 10.75 11.04 9.22
CA ASN A 87 11.48 11.24 7.96
C ASN A 87 11.80 9.91 7.25
N LEU A 88 12.20 8.88 8.00
CA LEU A 88 12.46 7.55 7.45
C LEU A 88 11.18 6.90 6.92
N LEU A 89 10.05 7.06 7.64
CA LEU A 89 8.73 6.60 7.18
C LEU A 89 8.33 7.23 5.84
N LYS A 90 8.43 8.57 5.73
CA LYS A 90 8.14 9.28 4.47
C LYS A 90 9.05 8.83 3.33
N LYS A 91 10.33 8.64 3.63
CA LYS A 91 11.32 8.20 2.64
C LYS A 91 11.02 6.79 2.15
N LEU A 92 10.67 5.86 3.04
CA LEU A 92 10.26 4.50 2.68
C LEU A 92 8.99 4.49 1.82
N LEU A 93 7.94 5.20 2.25
CA LEU A 93 6.68 5.29 1.51
C LEU A 93 6.86 5.89 0.11
N SER A 94 7.66 6.96 0.03
CA SER A 94 8.05 7.55 -1.25
C SER A 94 8.79 6.53 -2.12
N PHE A 95 9.77 5.84 -1.55
CA PHE A 95 10.57 4.85 -2.27
C PHE A 95 9.74 3.68 -2.78
N ILE A 96 8.79 3.17 -2.01
CA ILE A 96 7.86 2.12 -2.44
C ILE A 96 7.13 2.53 -3.72
N LEU A 97 6.57 3.75 -3.77
CA LEU A 97 5.87 4.25 -4.95
C LEU A 97 6.79 4.39 -6.17
N GLU A 98 8.06 4.76 -5.94
CA GLU A 98 9.08 4.84 -6.98
C GLU A 98 9.46 3.46 -7.53
N LEU A 99 9.60 2.46 -6.65
CA LEU A 99 9.82 1.07 -7.05
C LEU A 99 8.68 0.53 -7.91
N VAL A 100 7.43 0.81 -7.55
CA VAL A 100 6.26 0.43 -8.36
C VAL A 100 6.37 1.00 -9.76
N LEU A 101 6.64 2.30 -9.87
CA LEU A 101 6.77 2.97 -11.18
C LEU A 101 7.88 2.36 -12.02
N VAL A 102 9.08 2.19 -11.46
CA VAL A 102 10.23 1.71 -12.22
C VAL A 102 10.06 0.23 -12.58
N ALA A 103 9.56 -0.60 -11.67
CA ALA A 103 9.36 -2.02 -11.92
C ALA A 103 8.27 -2.25 -12.98
N GLU A 104 7.10 -1.64 -12.82
CA GLU A 104 5.96 -1.89 -13.71
C GLU A 104 6.09 -1.18 -15.06
N LYS A 105 6.80 -0.05 -15.16
CA LYS A 105 7.14 0.55 -16.46
C LYS A 105 8.01 -0.37 -17.33
N ASN A 106 8.82 -1.21 -16.70
CA ASN A 106 9.74 -2.13 -17.38
C ASN A 106 9.27 -3.59 -17.29
N SER A 107 8.04 -3.84 -16.80
CA SER A 107 7.50 -5.19 -16.67
C SER A 107 7.06 -5.73 -18.03
N THR A 108 7.33 -7.01 -18.27
CA THR A 108 6.88 -7.73 -19.47
C THR A 108 5.46 -8.29 -19.32
N ASP A 109 4.96 -8.41 -18.08
CA ASP A 109 3.61 -8.92 -17.78
C ASP A 109 2.59 -7.78 -17.62
N ASN A 110 2.11 -7.30 -18.77
CA ASN A 110 1.11 -6.24 -18.86
C ASN A 110 -0.27 -6.64 -18.34
N ASN A 111 -0.62 -7.93 -18.38
CA ASN A 111 -1.96 -8.40 -18.04
C ASN A 111 -2.27 -8.26 -16.55
N SER A 112 -1.28 -8.46 -15.68
CA SER A 112 -1.48 -8.35 -14.24
C SER A 112 -0.84 -7.12 -13.59
N MET A 113 -0.10 -6.31 -14.36
CA MET A 113 0.49 -5.04 -13.93
C MET A 113 -0.53 -4.12 -13.24
N GLY A 114 -1.70 -3.90 -13.85
CA GLY A 114 -2.72 -3.00 -13.30
C GLY A 114 -3.16 -3.42 -11.89
N LYS A 115 -3.40 -4.72 -11.68
CA LYS A 115 -3.78 -5.28 -10.37
C LYS A 115 -2.66 -5.16 -9.34
N ARG A 116 -1.40 -5.40 -9.75
CA ARG A 116 -0.23 -5.24 -8.87
C ARG A 116 -0.05 -3.78 -8.43
N VAL A 117 -0.19 -2.82 -9.35
CA VAL A 117 -0.13 -1.39 -9.04
C VAL A 117 -1.26 -1.01 -8.09
N VAL A 118 -2.50 -1.42 -8.38
CA VAL A 118 -3.66 -1.19 -7.50
C VAL A 118 -3.42 -1.75 -6.10
N CYS A 119 -2.84 -2.95 -6.00
CA CYS A 119 -2.50 -3.58 -4.71
C CYS A 119 -1.61 -2.66 -3.86
N VAL A 120 -0.56 -2.04 -4.44
CA VAL A 120 0.32 -1.13 -3.70
C VAL A 120 -0.34 0.23 -3.43
N LEU A 121 -1.17 0.74 -4.34
CA LEU A 121 -1.88 2.01 -4.18
C LEU A 121 -2.96 1.98 -3.10
N THR A 122 -3.64 0.84 -2.94
CA THR A 122 -4.79 0.66 -2.02
C THR A 122 -4.53 1.23 -0.61
N PRO A 123 -3.45 0.87 0.10
CA PRO A 123 -3.21 1.42 1.44
C PRO A 123 -3.00 2.94 1.45
N TYR A 124 -2.39 3.53 0.40
CA TYR A 124 -2.25 4.99 0.31
C TYR A 124 -3.59 5.68 0.15
N VAL A 125 -4.44 5.15 -0.73
CA VAL A 125 -5.77 5.70 -0.97
C VAL A 125 -6.63 5.59 0.29
N GLN A 126 -6.60 4.44 0.98
CA GLN A 126 -7.28 4.25 2.28
C GLN A 126 -6.77 5.21 3.36
N TYR A 127 -5.48 5.53 3.39
CA TYR A 127 -4.96 6.53 4.32
C TYR A 127 -5.61 7.91 4.09
N PHE A 128 -5.86 8.31 2.84
CA PHE A 128 -6.48 9.60 2.53
C PHE A 128 -8.02 9.62 2.64
N SER A 129 -8.71 8.47 2.72
CA SER A 129 -10.14 8.48 3.07
C SER A 129 -10.36 8.91 4.52
N ILE A 130 -9.40 8.61 5.42
CA ILE A 130 -9.53 8.82 6.87
C ILE A 130 -8.75 10.06 7.33
N SER A 131 -7.54 10.28 6.82
CA SER A 131 -6.64 11.34 7.30
C SER A 131 -6.93 12.70 6.66
N ARG A 132 -7.12 13.73 7.51
CA ARG A 132 -7.30 15.12 7.08
C ARG A 132 -6.00 15.92 7.03
N THR A 133 -4.89 15.40 7.55
CA THR A 133 -3.61 16.14 7.65
C THR A 133 -2.55 15.54 6.74
N THR A 134 -2.27 16.25 5.65
CA THR A 134 -1.26 15.91 4.65
C THR A 134 -0.04 16.83 4.67
N LYS A 135 -0.01 17.78 5.62
CA LYS A 135 1.11 18.70 5.84
C LYS A 135 2.38 17.86 6.05
N ASN A 136 3.41 18.13 5.25
CA ASN A 136 4.71 17.45 5.22
C ASN A 136 4.78 16.10 4.48
N LEU A 137 3.75 15.70 3.71
CA LEU A 137 3.77 14.48 2.87
C LEU A 137 4.03 14.76 1.38
N GLY A 138 4.53 15.95 1.02
CA GLY A 138 4.67 16.41 -0.38
C GLY A 138 5.35 15.40 -1.32
N ASP A 139 6.45 14.77 -0.89
CA ASP A 139 7.18 13.79 -1.69
C ASP A 139 6.39 12.50 -1.93
N VAL A 140 5.66 12.04 -0.91
CA VAL A 140 4.79 10.85 -1.00
C VAL A 140 3.62 11.14 -1.93
N LEU A 141 2.98 12.30 -1.77
CA LEU A 141 1.85 12.75 -2.60
C LEU A 141 2.26 12.90 -4.07
N SER A 142 3.40 13.54 -4.34
CA SER A 142 3.93 13.70 -5.69
C SER A 142 4.17 12.36 -6.38
N ARG A 143 4.79 11.40 -5.68
CA ARG A 143 5.01 10.05 -6.23
C ARG A 143 3.72 9.26 -6.39
N LEU A 144 2.77 9.41 -5.46
CA LEU A 144 1.46 8.77 -5.55
C LEU A 144 0.71 9.22 -6.80
N VAL A 145 0.68 10.54 -7.05
CA VAL A 145 0.08 11.11 -8.26
C VAL A 145 0.75 10.57 -9.52
N LYS A 146 2.09 10.44 -9.54
CA LYS A 146 2.81 9.85 -10.68
C LYS A 146 2.40 8.39 -10.93
N VAL A 147 2.23 7.58 -9.88
CA VAL A 147 1.74 6.19 -10.01
C VAL A 147 0.30 6.16 -10.50
N LEU A 148 -0.57 7.06 -10.04
CA LEU A 148 -1.94 7.18 -10.51
C LEU A 148 -2.02 7.58 -12.00
N ILE A 149 -1.17 8.51 -12.45
CA ILE A 149 -1.00 8.87 -13.87
C ILE A 149 -0.55 7.66 -14.67
N PHE A 150 0.50 6.97 -14.22
CA PHE A 150 1.00 5.76 -14.87
C PHE A 150 -0.10 4.69 -15.01
N LEU A 151 -0.88 4.44 -13.95
CA LEU A 151 -1.97 3.47 -13.99
C LEU A 151 -3.09 3.91 -14.94
N SER A 152 -3.46 5.19 -14.93
CA SER A 152 -4.47 5.74 -15.86
C SER A 152 -4.06 5.56 -17.31
N ASP A 153 -2.79 5.83 -17.63
CA ASP A 153 -2.28 5.78 -19.00
C ASP A 153 -2.09 4.34 -19.47
N SER A 154 -1.66 3.44 -18.58
CA SER A 154 -1.30 2.06 -18.92
C SER A 154 -2.45 1.07 -18.79
N ASN A 155 -3.39 1.30 -17.86
CA ASN A 155 -4.56 0.45 -17.64
C ASN A 155 -5.74 1.27 -17.09
N ARG A 156 -6.42 1.99 -17.98
CA ARG A 156 -7.51 2.91 -17.63
C ARG A 156 -8.66 2.23 -16.88
N ASN A 157 -8.94 0.96 -17.16
CA ASN A 157 -10.04 0.23 -16.52
C ASN A 157 -9.76 -0.01 -15.02
N GLU A 158 -8.56 -0.49 -14.69
CA GLU A 158 -8.15 -0.65 -13.28
C GLU A 158 -8.08 0.69 -12.55
N PHE A 159 -7.59 1.74 -13.23
CA PHE A 159 -7.63 3.09 -12.68
C PHE A 159 -9.06 3.55 -12.34
N LEU A 160 -10.00 3.40 -13.28
CA LEU A 160 -11.39 3.80 -13.07
C LEU A 160 -12.04 3.00 -11.93
N ASN A 161 -11.76 1.70 -11.83
CA ASN A 161 -12.22 0.87 -10.72
C ASN A 161 -11.70 1.37 -9.37
N LEU A 162 -10.39 1.66 -9.27
CA LEU A 162 -9.78 2.23 -8.07
C LEU A 162 -10.45 3.55 -7.66
N VAL A 163 -10.65 4.47 -8.62
CA VAL A 163 -11.28 5.78 -8.37
C VAL A 163 -12.73 5.63 -7.94
N ASN A 164 -13.52 4.80 -8.62
CA ASN A 164 -14.94 4.62 -8.30
C ASN A 164 -15.12 4.00 -6.91
N ASN A 165 -14.31 3.00 -6.56
CA ASN A 165 -14.37 2.34 -5.26
C ASN A 165 -13.86 3.21 -4.11
N ASN A 166 -13.03 4.22 -4.41
CA ASN A 166 -12.39 5.07 -3.40
C ASN A 166 -12.60 6.56 -3.66
N TYR A 167 -13.78 6.93 -4.18
CA TYR A 167 -14.06 8.29 -4.64
C TYR A 167 -13.77 9.36 -3.58
N ILE A 168 -14.16 9.12 -2.32
CA ILE A 168 -13.93 10.05 -1.20
C ILE A 168 -12.42 10.28 -0.97
N ALA A 169 -11.61 9.22 -1.02
CA ALA A 169 -10.17 9.34 -0.85
C ALA A 169 -9.52 10.15 -1.99
N ILE A 170 -9.94 9.90 -3.23
CA ILE A 170 -9.43 10.63 -4.41
C ILE A 170 -9.84 12.10 -4.36
N LYS A 171 -11.06 12.39 -3.88
CA LYS A 171 -11.51 13.76 -3.61
C LYS A 171 -10.63 14.43 -2.56
N ASN A 172 -10.45 13.80 -1.39
CA ASN A 172 -9.61 14.33 -0.32
C ASN A 172 -8.17 14.57 -0.80
N LEU A 173 -7.62 13.64 -1.59
CA LEU A 173 -6.31 13.79 -2.21
C LEU A 173 -6.25 15.02 -3.13
N SER A 174 -7.28 15.23 -3.96
CA SER A 174 -7.35 16.38 -4.87
C SER A 174 -7.47 17.72 -4.15
N GLU A 175 -8.14 17.75 -2.99
CA GLU A 175 -8.26 18.94 -2.13
C GLU A 175 -6.96 19.20 -1.35
N CYS A 176 -6.28 18.14 -0.91
CA CYS A 176 -5.03 18.23 -0.15
C CYS A 176 -3.79 18.53 -1.02
N TYR A 177 -3.78 18.06 -2.27
CA TYR A 177 -2.67 18.21 -3.20
C TYR A 177 -3.20 18.58 -4.60
N PRO A 178 -3.79 19.78 -4.75
CA PRO A 178 -4.35 20.23 -6.02
C PRO A 178 -3.26 20.41 -7.07
N GLY A 179 -3.59 20.20 -8.33
CA GLY A 179 -2.65 20.39 -9.44
C GLY A 179 -3.24 20.00 -10.79
N SER A 180 -2.43 20.14 -11.85
CA SER A 180 -2.81 19.79 -13.23
C SER A 180 -3.17 18.32 -13.43
N TRP A 181 -2.72 17.44 -12.52
CA TRP A 181 -3.07 16.02 -12.52
C TRP A 181 -4.56 15.78 -12.26
N VAL A 182 -5.23 16.65 -11.48
CA VAL A 182 -6.65 16.50 -11.11
C VAL A 182 -7.54 16.52 -12.36
N PRO A 183 -7.53 17.57 -13.20
CA PRO A 183 -8.31 17.56 -14.43
C PRO A 183 -7.83 16.51 -15.44
N TYR A 184 -6.53 16.21 -15.47
CA TYR A 184 -5.95 15.18 -16.35
C TYR A 184 -6.53 13.78 -16.06
N LEU A 185 -6.48 13.35 -14.80
CA LEU A 185 -6.91 12.02 -14.40
C LEU A 185 -8.43 11.87 -14.38
N LEU A 186 -9.11 12.90 -13.88
CA LEU A 186 -10.52 12.81 -13.50
C LEU A 186 -11.46 13.28 -14.60
N ARG A 187 -10.93 13.85 -15.70
CA ARG A 187 -11.67 14.33 -16.88
C ARG A 187 -12.92 15.13 -16.46
N THR A 188 -12.74 16.43 -16.36
CA THR A 188 -13.61 17.45 -15.76
C THR A 188 -15.13 17.35 -16.00
N GLY A 189 -15.65 16.66 -17.03
CA GLY A 189 -17.09 16.55 -17.29
C GLY A 189 -17.89 15.67 -16.32
N ASP A 190 -17.42 14.46 -15.99
CA ASP A 190 -18.14 13.52 -15.11
C ASP A 190 -17.81 13.73 -13.63
N TYR A 191 -16.58 14.17 -13.35
CA TYR A 191 -16.11 14.42 -11.99
C TYR A 191 -16.74 15.67 -11.37
N GLN A 192 -16.89 16.77 -12.11
CA GLN A 192 -17.57 17.98 -11.61
C GLN A 192 -19.05 17.71 -11.28
N ASN A 193 -19.74 16.91 -12.10
CA ASN A 193 -21.13 16.51 -11.86
C ASN A 193 -21.30 15.64 -10.60
N LYS A 194 -20.34 14.77 -10.27
CA LYS A 194 -20.34 13.99 -9.02
C LYS A 194 -19.82 14.78 -7.81
N MET A 195 -18.95 15.78 -8.00
CA MET A 195 -18.47 16.66 -6.93
C MET A 195 -19.60 17.53 -6.38
N ASN A 196 -20.44 18.07 -7.26
CA ASN A 196 -21.55 18.96 -6.90
C ASN A 196 -22.78 18.21 -6.35
N LYS A 197 -22.92 16.92 -6.62
CA LYS A 197 -24.07 16.13 -6.13
C LYS A 197 -23.89 15.56 -4.73
N GLY A 198 -22.68 15.64 -4.16
CA GLY A 198 -22.35 14.87 -2.95
C GLY A 198 -22.59 13.37 -3.17
N PRO A 199 -22.23 12.51 -2.21
CA PRO A 199 -22.68 11.12 -2.25
C PRO A 199 -24.21 11.10 -2.13
N ILE A 200 -24.91 10.62 -3.17
CA ILE A 200 -26.38 10.50 -3.17
C ILE A 200 -26.85 9.46 -2.13
N ASN A 201 -25.97 8.54 -1.75
CA ASN A 201 -26.15 7.66 -0.61
C ASN A 201 -24.92 7.78 0.30
N TYR A 202 -25.10 8.41 1.46
CA TYR A 202 -24.36 7.96 2.64
C TYR A 202 -24.88 6.57 2.97
N GLN A 203 -24.43 5.55 2.25
CA GLN A 203 -24.48 4.22 2.86
C GLN A 203 -23.56 4.31 4.06
N THR A 204 -24.19 4.25 5.24
CA THR A 204 -23.53 3.92 6.50
C THR A 204 -22.49 2.86 6.18
N TYR A 205 -21.23 3.12 6.54
CA TYR A 205 -20.17 2.11 6.48
C TYR A 205 -20.79 0.78 6.87
N LYS A 206 -20.92 -0.14 5.91
CA LYS A 206 -21.44 -1.47 6.20
C LYS A 206 -20.37 -2.06 7.11
N ASP A 207 -20.70 -2.17 8.39
CA ASP A 207 -19.82 -2.68 9.43
C ASP A 207 -19.48 -4.12 9.05
N SER A 208 -18.39 -4.28 8.30
CA SER A 208 -18.02 -5.51 7.62
C SER A 208 -17.42 -6.51 8.60
N PHE A 209 -17.79 -6.46 9.88
CA PHE A 209 -17.34 -7.42 10.87
C PHE A 209 -17.78 -8.84 10.49
N GLU A 210 -19.01 -8.99 9.99
CA GLU A 210 -19.53 -10.28 9.50
C GLU A 210 -18.84 -10.74 8.22
N ASP A 211 -18.59 -9.82 7.28
CA ASP A 211 -17.85 -10.11 6.04
C ASP A 211 -16.36 -10.42 6.35
N SER A 212 -15.76 -9.78 7.35
CA SER A 212 -14.37 -10.02 7.80
C SER A 212 -14.21 -11.31 8.59
N ILE A 213 -15.24 -11.72 9.35
CA ILE A 213 -15.29 -13.04 10.02
C ILE A 213 -15.44 -14.15 8.97
N LEU A 214 -16.29 -13.95 7.97
CA LEU A 214 -16.44 -14.91 6.87
C LEU A 214 -15.14 -15.02 6.07
N ASP A 215 -14.49 -13.92 5.73
CA ASP A 215 -13.21 -13.92 5.01
C ASP A 215 -12.09 -14.60 5.83
N SER A 216 -12.05 -14.39 7.15
CA SER A 216 -11.06 -15.04 8.03
C SER A 216 -11.37 -16.51 8.35
N LEU A 217 -12.59 -17.01 8.07
CA LEU A 217 -12.93 -18.44 8.14
C LEU A 217 -12.43 -19.24 6.93
N TYR A 218 -12.15 -18.58 5.80
CA TYR A 218 -11.75 -19.22 4.54
C TYR A 218 -10.30 -18.92 4.11
N GLU A 219 -9.55 -18.10 4.85
CA GLU A 219 -8.14 -17.84 4.53
C GLU A 219 -7.22 -19.06 4.80
N PRO A 220 -6.30 -19.38 3.87
CA PRO A 220 -5.35 -20.47 4.04
C PRO A 220 -4.32 -20.16 5.14
N PRO A 221 -3.81 -21.19 5.85
CA PRO A 221 -2.90 -20.99 6.97
C PRO A 221 -1.60 -20.34 6.54
N LEU A 222 -1.35 -19.13 7.04
CA LEU A 222 -0.07 -18.42 6.89
C LEU A 222 0.95 -18.96 7.91
N ASN A 223 2.14 -19.29 7.39
CA ASN A 223 3.31 -19.82 8.09
C ASN A 223 3.44 -19.37 9.56
N GLY A 224 3.19 -20.32 10.48
CA GLY A 224 3.45 -20.16 11.92
C GLY A 224 2.29 -19.56 12.74
N PHE A 225 1.21 -19.10 12.11
CA PHE A 225 0.00 -18.68 12.83
C PHE A 225 -1.02 -19.82 12.82
N GLU A 226 -1.12 -20.51 13.95
CA GLU A 226 -2.01 -21.66 14.09
C GLU A 226 -3.46 -21.20 14.33
N VAL A 227 -4.15 -20.78 13.26
CA VAL A 227 -5.55 -20.28 13.27
C VAL A 227 -6.51 -21.26 13.96
N LYS A 228 -6.18 -22.57 13.98
CA LYS A 228 -6.93 -23.60 14.70
C LYS A 228 -6.96 -23.41 16.23
N LYS A 229 -6.00 -22.70 16.85
CA LYS A 229 -6.03 -22.36 18.28
C LYS A 229 -7.02 -21.25 18.63
N TYR A 230 -7.47 -20.49 17.63
CA TYR A 230 -8.49 -19.45 17.74
C TYR A 230 -9.83 -19.87 17.12
N LYS A 231 -10.01 -21.17 16.78
CA LYS A 231 -11.35 -21.73 16.60
C LYS A 231 -12.05 -21.70 17.95
N LEU A 232 -12.75 -20.60 18.19
CA LEU A 232 -13.54 -20.34 19.38
C LEU A 232 -14.61 -21.41 19.50
N LYS A 233 -14.38 -22.35 20.42
CA LYS A 233 -15.40 -23.27 20.93
C LYS A 233 -16.58 -22.54 21.62
N ASN A 234 -16.51 -21.21 21.77
CA ASN A 234 -17.51 -20.34 22.38
C ASN A 234 -17.76 -19.05 21.55
N SER A 235 -17.81 -19.14 20.22
CA SER A 235 -18.11 -17.97 19.35
C SER A 235 -19.44 -17.30 19.68
N TYR A 236 -20.40 -18.05 20.24
CA TYR A 236 -21.69 -17.54 20.69
C TYR A 236 -21.59 -16.63 21.93
N ASN A 237 -20.72 -16.95 22.90
CA ASN A 237 -20.55 -16.10 24.09
C ASN A 237 -19.87 -14.77 23.76
N ILE A 238 -18.93 -14.75 22.81
CA ILE A 238 -18.32 -13.49 22.36
C ILE A 238 -19.35 -12.64 21.59
N TYR A 239 -20.21 -13.28 20.80
CA TYR A 239 -21.32 -12.59 20.15
C TYR A 239 -22.27 -11.95 21.17
N GLU A 240 -22.69 -12.70 22.21
CA GLU A 240 -23.55 -12.18 23.30
C GLU A 240 -22.87 -11.05 24.11
N GLU A 241 -21.58 -11.18 24.44
CA GLU A 241 -20.83 -10.12 25.15
C GLU A 241 -20.69 -8.85 24.28
N MET A 242 -20.48 -9.00 22.98
CA MET A 242 -20.42 -7.88 22.05
C MET A 242 -21.80 -7.25 21.78
N GLU A 243 -22.89 -8.00 21.91
CA GLU A 243 -24.24 -7.47 21.81
C GLU A 243 -24.58 -6.58 23.01
N ALA A 244 -24.23 -7.03 24.23
CA ALA A 244 -24.36 -6.23 25.44
C ALA A 244 -23.50 -4.95 25.39
N PHE A 245 -22.27 -5.04 24.88
CA PHE A 245 -21.41 -3.88 24.66
C PHE A 245 -22.01 -2.90 23.64
N ARG A 246 -22.53 -3.41 22.51
CA ARG A 246 -23.20 -2.60 21.49
C ARG A 246 -24.45 -1.91 22.02
N HIS A 247 -25.20 -2.55 22.90
CA HIS A 247 -26.37 -1.95 23.52
C HIS A 247 -26.01 -0.82 24.49
N LYS A 248 -24.95 -1.00 25.31
CA LYS A 248 -24.40 0.08 26.14
C LYS A 248 -23.91 1.25 25.31
N LEU A 249 -23.18 0.98 24.23
CA LEU A 249 -22.67 2.02 23.34
C LEU A 249 -23.80 2.82 22.69
N ARG A 250 -24.90 2.16 22.29
CA ARG A 250 -26.08 2.82 21.73
C ARG A 250 -26.81 3.70 22.74
N GLU A 251 -26.90 3.27 24.00
CA GLU A 251 -27.50 4.07 25.07
C GLU A 251 -26.62 5.26 25.43
N GLU A 252 -25.30 5.10 25.47
CA GLU A 252 -24.35 6.22 25.67
C GLU A 252 -24.41 7.24 24.52
N ILE A 253 -24.52 6.79 23.26
CA ILE A 253 -24.66 7.69 22.11
C ILE A 253 -25.97 8.48 22.16
N LYS A 254 -27.07 7.89 22.68
CA LYS A 254 -28.34 8.60 22.86
C LYS A 254 -28.24 9.71 23.90
N THR A 255 -27.50 9.53 24.98
CA THR A 255 -27.27 10.58 25.98
C THR A 255 -26.39 11.73 25.47
N PHE A 256 -25.60 11.53 24.41
CA PHE A 256 -24.83 12.59 23.74
C PHE A 256 -25.61 13.36 22.67
N LEU A 257 -26.83 12.93 22.32
CA LEU A 257 -27.66 13.54 21.28
C LEU A 257 -28.93 14.24 21.85
N VAL A 258 -28.97 14.49 23.16
CA VAL A 258 -29.93 15.37 23.85
C VAL A 258 -29.25 16.66 24.27
#